data_AF-A0A196SJL6-F1
#
_entry.id   AF-A0A196SJL6-F1
#
_cell.length_a   1.000
_cell.length_b   1.000
_cell.length_c   1.000
_cell.angle_alpha   90.00
_cell.angle_beta   90.00
_cell.angle_gamma   90.00
#
_symmetry.space_group_name_H-M   'P 1'
#
loop_
_entity.id
_entity.type
_entity.pdbx_description
1 polymer ?
#
loop_
_entity_poly.entity_id
_entity_poly.type
_entity_poly.pdbx_seq_one_letter_code
_entity_poly.pdbx_strand_id
1 'polypeptide(L)'
;MDSLLASLFASASEEAAALGFSLRFCSSSGKYLRRHLFNAYSEPKSRAPALIPITTACQMGMLLRISIMLTMVPTCEEKCAFSSFPFLSAMEIHTETRGDIKLFHLFLNKQDFKFSSGHFIAYKGFREPLHGHNYHVTVAMKGQLNADGFVMDFGDYTRAECKKLNQHFLLPMKSDVLTITEKGANMEVITEDGCFFSFPKSDCCCLPLVHSSAEELARYIAGELIESITKEVLKERGIYELTIGVSEIEGQEAKQSLFHSIIHRYTTSIHYD
;
A
#
# COMPACT_ATOMS: atom_id res chain seq x y z
N MET A 1 29.70 7.67 -22.19
CA MET A 1 28.29 7.25 -22.03
C MET A 1 27.33 8.44 -22.06
N ASP A 2 27.79 9.65 -22.39
CA ASP A 2 26.92 10.83 -22.59
C ASP A 2 26.59 11.10 -24.07
N SER A 3 27.29 10.47 -25.03
CA SER A 3 27.12 10.74 -26.46
C SER A 3 25.83 10.19 -27.07
N LEU A 4 25.32 9.05 -26.58
CA LEU A 4 24.13 8.40 -27.15
C LEU A 4 22.82 9.07 -26.70
N LEU A 5 22.76 9.51 -25.45
CA LEU A 5 21.64 10.29 -24.93
C LEU A 5 21.63 11.71 -25.53
N ALA A 6 22.81 12.30 -25.72
CA ALA A 6 22.95 13.57 -26.43
C ALA A 6 22.51 13.45 -27.90
N SER A 7 22.85 12.36 -28.61
CA SER A 7 22.45 12.17 -30.00
C SER A 7 20.95 11.92 -30.16
N LEU A 8 20.33 11.16 -29.25
CA LEU A 8 18.88 10.94 -29.23
C LEU A 8 18.12 12.23 -28.92
N PHE A 9 18.62 13.05 -27.99
CA PHE A 9 18.02 14.34 -27.68
C PHE A 9 18.21 15.35 -28.82
N ALA A 10 19.38 15.36 -29.47
CA ALA A 10 19.63 16.22 -30.63
C ALA A 10 18.69 15.89 -31.80
N SER A 11 18.53 14.60 -32.12
CA SER A 11 17.60 14.14 -33.17
C SER A 11 16.14 14.53 -32.86
N ALA A 12 15.71 14.34 -31.61
CA ALA A 12 14.36 14.72 -31.19
C ALA A 12 14.18 16.26 -31.17
N SER A 13 15.23 17.01 -30.90
CA SER A 13 15.23 18.47 -30.92
C SER A 13 15.18 19.04 -32.33
N GLU A 14 15.83 18.41 -33.31
CA GLU A 14 15.74 18.81 -34.73
C GLU A 14 14.35 18.57 -35.31
N GLU A 15 13.74 17.42 -35.02
CA GLU A 15 12.36 17.14 -35.44
C GLU A 15 11.35 18.09 -34.78
N ALA A 16 11.54 18.42 -33.50
CA ALA A 16 10.70 19.41 -32.81
C ALA A 16 10.88 20.83 -33.36
N ALA A 17 12.10 21.23 -33.71
CA ALA A 17 12.39 22.55 -34.28
C ALA A 17 11.82 22.72 -35.70
N ALA A 18 11.84 21.66 -36.52
CA ALA A 18 11.19 21.64 -37.83
C ALA A 18 9.66 21.82 -37.75
N LEU A 19 9.07 21.53 -36.58
CA LEU A 19 7.64 21.70 -36.26
C LEU A 19 7.36 22.96 -35.42
N GLY A 20 8.35 23.82 -35.18
CA GLY A 20 8.19 25.09 -34.45
C GLY A 20 8.21 25.01 -32.92
N PHE A 21 8.67 23.89 -32.34
CA PHE A 21 8.75 23.67 -30.89
C PHE A 21 10.19 23.67 -30.36
N SER A 22 10.37 23.96 -29.07
CA SER A 22 11.67 23.91 -28.39
C SER A 22 11.63 22.98 -27.16
N LEU A 23 12.51 21.98 -27.14
CA LEU A 23 12.66 21.05 -26.02
C LEU A 23 13.72 21.55 -25.02
N ARG A 24 13.46 21.42 -23.72
CA ARG A 24 14.46 21.66 -22.65
C ARG A 24 14.63 20.44 -21.76
N PHE A 25 15.88 20.18 -21.36
CA PHE A 25 16.24 19.11 -20.43
C PHE A 25 16.04 19.57 -18.97
N CYS A 26 15.35 18.77 -18.14
CA CYS A 26 15.22 19.01 -16.71
C CYS A 26 16.07 17.99 -15.93
N SER A 27 17.04 18.46 -15.12
CA SER A 27 18.16 17.65 -14.61
C SER A 27 17.90 16.90 -13.30
N SER A 28 16.66 16.81 -12.79
CA SER A 28 16.41 16.21 -11.46
C SER A 28 16.25 14.68 -11.46
N SER A 29 16.35 13.98 -12.60
CA SER A 29 16.01 12.55 -12.71
C SER A 29 17.19 11.62 -13.02
N GLY A 30 18.44 12.06 -12.84
CA GLY A 30 19.64 11.32 -13.25
C GLY A 30 19.90 9.97 -12.54
N LYS A 31 19.09 9.57 -11.55
CA LYS A 31 19.28 8.31 -10.81
C LYS A 31 18.35 7.17 -11.24
N TYR A 32 17.20 7.45 -11.85
CA TYR A 32 16.22 6.41 -12.21
C TYR A 32 16.55 5.66 -13.50
N LEU A 33 17.23 6.32 -14.47
CA LEU A 33 17.56 5.68 -15.74
C LEU A 33 18.74 4.68 -15.64
N ARG A 34 19.59 4.80 -14.60
CA ARG A 34 20.74 3.89 -14.40
C ARG A 34 20.32 2.45 -14.11
N ARG A 35 19.13 2.22 -13.54
CA ARG A 35 18.73 0.88 -13.08
C ARG A 35 18.01 0.06 -14.16
N HIS A 36 17.37 0.71 -15.13
CA HIS A 36 16.67 -0.01 -16.21
C HIS A 36 17.54 -0.35 -17.42
N LEU A 37 18.63 0.39 -17.67
CA LEU A 37 19.57 0.03 -18.76
C LEU A 37 20.57 -1.06 -18.35
N PHE A 38 20.90 -1.19 -17.06
CA PHE A 38 21.87 -2.18 -16.59
C PHE A 38 21.31 -3.62 -16.52
N ASN A 39 19.99 -3.80 -16.42
CA ASN A 39 19.37 -5.14 -16.41
C ASN A 39 19.11 -5.71 -17.82
N ALA A 40 19.40 -4.96 -18.88
CA ALA A 40 19.37 -5.48 -20.24
C ALA A 40 20.71 -6.09 -20.70
N TYR A 41 21.76 -6.03 -19.86
CA TYR A 41 23.11 -6.49 -20.19
C TYR A 41 23.69 -7.43 -19.12
N SER A 42 23.22 -8.66 -19.12
CA SER A 42 23.81 -9.84 -18.47
C SER A 42 22.98 -11.04 -18.96
N GLU A 43 23.40 -11.99 -19.81
CA GLU A 43 24.68 -12.69 -19.95
C GLU A 43 24.74 -13.42 -21.35
N PRO A 44 25.78 -14.21 -21.72
CA PRO A 44 26.50 -14.06 -22.98
C PRO A 44 26.16 -15.10 -24.06
N LYS A 45 26.18 -14.73 -25.36
CA LYS A 45 26.59 -15.61 -26.47
C LYS A 45 27.20 -14.84 -27.65
N SER A 46 28.48 -15.10 -27.89
CA SER A 46 29.24 -15.10 -29.15
C SER A 46 28.60 -14.58 -30.45
N ARG A 47 29.04 -13.40 -30.93
CA ARG A 47 29.67 -13.12 -32.25
C ARG A 47 29.68 -11.61 -32.51
N ALA A 48 30.73 -11.14 -33.19
CA ALA A 48 31.01 -9.73 -33.51
C ALA A 48 29.90 -9.05 -34.34
N PRO A 49 29.79 -7.69 -34.33
CA PRO A 49 28.71 -6.98 -34.99
C PRO A 49 29.01 -6.76 -36.48
N ALA A 50 28.04 -7.03 -37.34
CA ALA A 50 27.99 -6.51 -38.71
C ALA A 50 26.92 -5.42 -38.78
N LEU A 51 27.33 -4.23 -39.22
CA LEU A 51 26.46 -3.10 -39.56
C LEU A 51 25.66 -3.42 -40.83
N ILE A 52 24.32 -3.46 -40.76
CA ILE A 52 23.43 -3.43 -41.95
C ILE A 52 22.17 -2.58 -41.62
N PRO A 53 21.66 -1.77 -42.57
CA PRO A 53 20.78 -0.63 -42.33
C PRO A 53 19.29 -0.99 -42.30
N ILE A 54 18.50 -0.17 -41.60
CA ILE A 54 17.05 -0.27 -41.52
C ILE A 54 16.44 0.29 -42.80
N THR A 55 16.10 -0.58 -43.73
CA THR A 55 15.00 -0.34 -44.68
C THR A 55 14.17 -1.62 -44.79
N THR A 56 12.86 -1.43 -44.76
CA THR A 56 11.77 -2.40 -45.04
C THR A 56 11.57 -3.57 -44.07
N ALA A 57 10.64 -3.37 -43.13
CA ALA A 57 9.69 -4.41 -42.71
C ALA A 57 8.40 -3.75 -42.20
N CYS A 58 7.60 -3.26 -43.16
CA CYS A 58 6.15 -3.25 -43.02
C CYS A 58 5.70 -4.72 -43.19
N GLN A 59 4.71 -5.17 -42.43
CA GLN A 59 4.21 -6.56 -42.30
C GLN A 59 4.97 -7.49 -41.34
N MET A 60 4.73 -7.30 -40.04
CA MET A 60 4.07 -8.30 -39.18
C MET A 60 3.83 -7.65 -37.82
N GLY A 61 2.60 -7.74 -37.33
CA GLY A 61 2.13 -7.00 -36.16
C GLY A 61 2.85 -7.39 -34.88
N MET A 62 3.60 -6.43 -34.31
CA MET A 62 3.93 -6.33 -32.90
C MET A 62 4.71 -5.03 -32.68
N LEU A 63 4.06 -3.95 -32.27
CA LEU A 63 4.74 -2.75 -31.79
C LEU A 63 3.99 -2.17 -30.58
N LEU A 64 4.58 -2.51 -29.43
CA LEU A 64 4.71 -1.72 -28.22
C LEU A 64 3.98 -0.36 -28.24
N ARG A 65 2.81 -0.30 -27.61
CA ARG A 65 2.14 0.98 -27.29
C ARG A 65 2.92 1.69 -26.20
N ILE A 66 3.79 2.62 -26.57
CA ILE A 66 4.15 3.74 -25.71
C ILE A 66 3.17 4.86 -26.09
N SER A 67 2.07 4.96 -25.34
CA SER A 67 1.13 6.08 -25.46
C SER A 67 1.79 7.34 -24.89
N ILE A 68 2.40 8.15 -25.74
CA ILE A 68 2.59 9.58 -25.46
C ILE A 68 1.36 10.28 -26.03
N MET A 69 0.44 10.64 -25.15
CA MET A 69 -0.68 11.52 -25.49
C MET A 69 -0.11 12.93 -25.74
N LEU A 70 0.20 13.25 -27.00
CA LEU A 70 0.35 14.62 -27.48
C LEU A 70 -1.03 15.09 -27.95
N THR A 71 -1.70 15.88 -27.11
CA THR A 71 -2.82 16.71 -27.55
C THR A 71 -2.29 17.76 -28.53
N MET A 72 -2.57 17.58 -29.83
CA MET A 72 -2.35 18.60 -30.85
C MET A 72 -3.51 19.61 -30.79
N VAL A 73 -3.19 20.87 -30.47
CA VAL A 73 -4.09 21.99 -30.74
C VAL A 73 -3.81 22.44 -32.18
N PRO A 74 -4.80 22.44 -33.08
CA PRO A 74 -4.58 22.92 -34.44
C PRO A 74 -4.45 24.45 -34.41
N THR A 75 -3.29 24.95 -34.83
CA THR A 75 -3.14 26.33 -35.30
C THR A 75 -3.03 26.28 -36.81
N CYS A 76 -4.15 26.45 -37.50
CA CYS A 76 -4.13 26.81 -38.92
C CYS A 76 -5.43 27.55 -39.27
N GLU A 77 -5.30 28.86 -39.45
CA GLU A 77 -6.27 29.68 -40.15
C GLU A 77 -6.15 29.38 -41.65
N GLU A 78 -6.97 28.48 -42.20
CA GLU A 78 -7.32 28.56 -43.62
C GLU A 78 -8.81 28.29 -43.83
N LYS A 79 -9.40 29.21 -44.59
CA LYS A 79 -10.82 29.34 -44.89
C LYS A 79 -11.32 28.13 -45.67
N CYS A 80 -12.27 27.39 -45.09
CA CYS A 80 -13.18 26.55 -45.87
C CYS A 80 -14.62 26.93 -45.52
N ALA A 81 -15.30 27.54 -46.49
CA ALA A 81 -16.71 27.82 -46.44
C ALA A 81 -17.49 26.51 -46.49
N PHE A 82 -18.31 26.25 -45.48
CA PHE A 82 -19.43 25.34 -45.63
C PHE A 82 -20.66 25.91 -44.91
N SER A 83 -21.73 25.97 -45.68
CA SER A 83 -23.00 26.61 -45.39
C SER A 83 -23.83 25.85 -44.36
N SER A 84 -24.58 26.65 -43.59
CA SER A 84 -25.93 26.40 -43.05
C SER A 84 -26.14 25.17 -42.15
N PHE A 85 -26.31 25.40 -40.84
CA PHE A 85 -27.44 24.88 -40.03
C PHE A 85 -27.62 25.75 -38.77
N PRO A 86 -28.86 26.02 -38.31
CA PRO A 86 -29.12 26.96 -37.22
C PRO A 86 -29.18 26.28 -35.84
N PHE A 87 -28.98 27.10 -34.81
CA PHE A 87 -29.35 26.87 -33.42
C PHE A 87 -28.59 25.79 -32.63
N LEU A 88 -27.45 26.17 -32.06
CA LEU A 88 -27.06 25.68 -30.75
C LEU A 88 -26.73 26.86 -29.83
N SER A 89 -27.51 26.96 -28.76
CA SER A 89 -27.19 27.69 -27.55
C SER A 89 -25.72 27.51 -27.18
N ALA A 90 -24.97 28.61 -27.08
CA ALA A 90 -23.66 28.60 -26.46
C ALA A 90 -23.83 28.20 -25.00
N MET A 91 -23.44 26.98 -24.66
CA MET A 91 -23.19 26.60 -23.27
C MET A 91 -21.78 27.06 -22.96
N GLU A 92 -21.63 28.21 -22.32
CA GLU A 92 -20.37 28.59 -21.70
C GLU A 92 -20.11 27.61 -20.55
N ILE A 93 -19.28 26.60 -20.82
CA ILE A 93 -18.74 25.74 -19.78
C ILE A 93 -17.62 26.53 -19.11
N HIS A 94 -17.95 27.23 -18.02
CA HIS A 94 -16.94 27.60 -17.04
C HIS A 94 -16.32 26.32 -16.49
N THR A 95 -15.15 25.94 -16.99
CA THR A 95 -14.35 24.87 -16.42
C THR A 95 -13.41 25.48 -15.39
N GLU A 96 -13.86 25.53 -14.15
CA GLU A 96 -12.96 25.63 -13.01
C GLU A 96 -12.65 24.19 -12.56
N THR A 97 -11.71 23.52 -13.24
CA THR A 97 -11.25 22.19 -12.83
C THR A 97 -10.35 22.29 -11.62
N ARG A 98 -10.97 22.29 -10.44
CA ARG A 98 -10.26 21.94 -9.20
C ARG A 98 -10.28 20.42 -8.99
N GLY A 99 -9.47 19.71 -9.79
CA GLY A 99 -8.92 18.38 -9.53
C GLY A 99 -9.84 17.15 -9.67
N ASP A 100 -9.59 16.31 -10.68
CA ASP A 100 -10.15 14.96 -10.77
C ASP A 100 -9.51 14.02 -9.73
N ILE A 101 -9.97 14.08 -8.48
CA ILE A 101 -9.51 13.15 -7.42
C ILE A 101 -10.03 11.74 -7.76
N LYS A 102 -9.11 10.80 -8.00
CA LYS A 102 -9.44 9.38 -8.24
C LYS A 102 -9.37 8.61 -6.93
N LEU A 103 -10.47 7.98 -6.54
CA LEU A 103 -10.57 7.19 -5.30
C LEU A 103 -10.55 5.70 -5.61
N PHE A 104 -9.83 4.94 -4.78
CA PHE A 104 -9.72 3.49 -4.89
C PHE A 104 -9.95 2.81 -3.55
N HIS A 105 -10.44 1.59 -3.62
CA HIS A 105 -10.53 0.66 -2.50
C HIS A 105 -9.53 -0.47 -2.75
N LEU A 106 -8.52 -0.58 -1.89
CA LEU A 106 -7.58 -1.70 -1.92
C LEU A 106 -7.96 -2.71 -0.86
N PHE A 107 -7.86 -3.99 -1.22
CA PHE A 107 -8.01 -5.12 -0.31
C PHE A 107 -6.79 -6.03 -0.45
N LEU A 108 -6.08 -6.21 0.65
CA LEU A 108 -4.88 -7.02 0.75
C LEU A 108 -5.21 -8.25 1.59
N ASN A 109 -5.23 -9.40 0.91
CA ASN A 109 -5.39 -10.71 1.48
C ASN A 109 -4.25 -11.59 0.96
N LYS A 110 -3.07 -11.44 1.57
CA LYS A 110 -1.84 -12.14 1.16
C LYS A 110 -1.61 -13.35 2.07
N GLN A 111 -1.18 -14.47 1.51
CA GLN A 111 -0.97 -15.74 2.25
C GLN A 111 0.03 -15.65 3.41
N ASP A 112 0.90 -14.64 3.39
CA ASP A 112 1.93 -14.37 4.39
C ASP A 112 1.55 -13.25 5.36
N PHE A 113 0.29 -12.81 5.39
CA PHE A 113 -0.30 -12.04 6.49
C PHE A 113 -0.86 -12.99 7.55
N LYS A 114 0.03 -13.74 8.20
CA LYS A 114 -0.37 -14.76 9.17
C LYS A 114 0.58 -14.86 10.34
N PHE A 115 0.06 -15.31 11.47
CA PHE A 115 0.85 -15.62 12.66
C PHE A 115 0.24 -16.81 13.40
N SER A 116 1.08 -17.70 13.91
CA SER A 116 0.65 -18.88 14.66
C SER A 116 0.94 -18.67 16.14
N SER A 117 -0.10 -18.59 16.98
CA SER A 117 0.05 -18.20 18.38
C SER A 117 -0.87 -18.99 19.29
N GLY A 118 -0.42 -19.20 20.53
CA GLY A 118 -1.22 -19.81 21.58
C GLY A 118 -2.02 -18.75 22.34
N HIS A 119 -3.22 -19.09 22.79
CA HIS A 119 -4.02 -18.22 23.66
C HIS A 119 -5.06 -19.05 24.44
N PHE A 120 -5.76 -18.36 25.33
CA PHE A 120 -7.08 -18.74 25.79
C PHE A 120 -7.87 -17.47 26.11
N ILE A 121 -9.18 -17.53 25.91
CA ILE A 121 -10.15 -16.55 26.33
C ILE A 121 -10.54 -16.80 27.78
N ALA A 122 -10.56 -15.73 28.55
CA ALA A 122 -11.14 -15.68 29.89
C ALA A 122 -11.95 -14.40 30.04
N TYR A 123 -13.13 -14.51 30.62
CA TYR A 123 -13.98 -13.39 31.05
C TYR A 123 -14.77 -13.84 32.29
N LYS A 124 -15.56 -12.95 32.89
CA LYS A 124 -16.20 -13.23 34.19
C LYS A 124 -16.97 -14.55 34.19
N GLY A 125 -16.54 -15.50 35.03
CA GLY A 125 -17.17 -16.82 35.17
C GLY A 125 -16.90 -17.80 34.03
N PHE A 126 -15.98 -17.51 33.12
CA PHE A 126 -15.62 -18.39 32.00
C PHE A 126 -14.13 -18.34 31.68
N ARG A 127 -13.57 -19.51 31.39
CA ARG A 127 -12.24 -19.65 30.79
C ARG A 127 -12.27 -20.87 29.88
N GLU A 128 -11.70 -20.75 28.69
CA GLU A 128 -11.49 -21.86 27.78
C GLU A 128 -10.10 -22.49 27.94
N PRO A 129 -9.90 -23.77 27.57
CA PRO A 129 -8.59 -24.40 27.68
C PRO A 129 -7.55 -23.72 26.78
N LEU A 130 -6.28 -23.76 27.20
CA LEU A 130 -5.15 -23.32 26.37
C LEU A 130 -5.14 -24.07 25.03
N HIS A 131 -5.08 -23.31 23.95
CA HIS A 131 -4.93 -23.83 22.59
C HIS A 131 -4.25 -22.78 21.71
N GLY A 132 -4.39 -22.86 20.39
CA GLY A 132 -3.84 -21.85 19.49
C GLY A 132 -4.45 -21.89 18.09
N HIS A 133 -4.15 -20.85 17.32
CA HIS A 133 -4.65 -20.66 15.95
C HIS A 133 -3.54 -20.29 14.99
N ASN A 134 -3.81 -20.54 13.71
CA ASN A 134 -3.10 -19.92 12.60
C ASN A 134 -3.89 -18.67 12.20
N TYR A 135 -3.66 -17.57 12.90
CA TYR A 135 -4.34 -16.33 12.64
C TYR A 135 -3.99 -15.81 11.24
N HIS A 136 -4.99 -15.24 10.58
CA HIS A 136 -4.82 -14.57 9.29
C HIS A 136 -5.30 -13.12 9.37
N VAL A 137 -4.52 -12.21 8.80
CA VAL A 137 -4.78 -10.76 8.82
C VAL A 137 -5.15 -10.29 7.43
N THR A 138 -6.23 -9.51 7.32
CA THR A 138 -6.58 -8.79 6.10
C THR A 138 -6.50 -7.29 6.31
N VAL A 139 -6.15 -6.55 5.24
CA VAL A 139 -6.10 -5.09 5.27
C VAL A 139 -6.93 -4.55 4.12
N ALA A 140 -7.93 -3.74 4.40
CA ALA A 140 -8.64 -2.96 3.41
C ALA A 140 -8.44 -1.47 3.66
N MET A 141 -8.34 -0.67 2.61
CA MET A 141 -8.18 0.78 2.75
C MET A 141 -8.84 1.53 1.60
N LYS A 142 -9.37 2.71 1.88
CA LYS A 142 -9.87 3.63 0.86
C LYS A 142 -9.07 4.93 0.89
N GLY A 143 -8.66 5.37 -0.29
CA GLY A 143 -7.82 6.56 -0.43
C GLY A 143 -7.69 7.06 -1.86
N GLN A 144 -6.89 8.11 -2.03
CA GLN A 144 -6.65 8.77 -3.31
C GLN A 144 -5.53 8.07 -4.09
N LEU A 145 -5.64 8.05 -5.42
CA LEU A 145 -4.52 7.68 -6.28
C LEU A 145 -3.50 8.81 -6.30
N ASN A 146 -2.27 8.52 -5.85
CA ASN A 146 -1.20 9.50 -5.79
C ASN A 146 -0.41 9.56 -7.11
N ALA A 147 0.46 10.56 -7.25
CA ALA A 147 1.25 10.79 -8.46
C ALA A 147 2.19 9.63 -8.82
N ASP A 148 2.53 8.78 -7.85
CA ASP A 148 3.33 7.56 -8.05
C ASP A 148 2.51 6.36 -8.55
N GLY A 149 1.20 6.53 -8.75
CA GLY A 149 0.30 5.50 -9.25
C GLY A 149 -0.22 4.54 -8.18
N PHE A 150 0.00 4.81 -6.89
CA PHE A 150 -0.47 3.96 -5.79
C PHE A 150 -1.37 4.73 -4.82
N VAL A 151 -2.29 4.01 -4.16
CA VAL A 151 -2.95 4.51 -2.96
C VAL A 151 -1.95 4.44 -1.80
N MET A 152 -1.55 3.23 -1.40
CA MET A 152 -0.48 2.96 -0.44
C MET A 152 -0.19 1.44 -0.45
N ASP A 153 1.03 1.04 -0.07
CA ASP A 153 1.35 -0.37 0.22
C ASP A 153 1.51 -0.57 1.74
N PHE A 154 0.63 -1.38 2.33
CA PHE A 154 0.68 -1.76 3.75
C PHE A 154 1.45 -3.07 3.99
N GLY A 155 1.93 -3.72 2.93
CA GLY A 155 2.46 -5.08 2.97
C GLY A 155 3.53 -5.32 4.02
N ASP A 156 4.58 -4.50 4.04
CA ASP A 156 5.71 -4.69 4.94
C ASP A 156 5.34 -4.40 6.40
N TYR A 157 4.47 -3.41 6.65
CA TYR A 157 3.96 -3.09 7.98
C TYR A 157 3.14 -4.24 8.56
N THR A 158 2.22 -4.80 7.77
CA THR A 158 1.41 -5.96 8.19
C THR A 158 2.27 -7.18 8.46
N ARG A 159 3.31 -7.44 7.66
CA ARG A 159 4.27 -8.54 7.91
C ARG A 159 5.05 -8.36 9.18
N ALA A 160 5.55 -7.14 9.42
CA ALA A 160 6.28 -6.82 10.63
C ALA A 160 5.41 -7.08 11.86
N GLU A 161 4.15 -6.66 11.82
CA GLU A 161 3.21 -6.87 12.92
C GLU A 161 2.88 -8.36 13.14
N CYS A 162 2.56 -9.09 12.07
CA CYS A 162 2.35 -10.54 12.15
C CYS A 162 3.58 -11.25 12.75
N LYS A 163 4.79 -10.83 12.38
CA LYS A 163 6.03 -11.40 12.90
C LYS A 163 6.21 -11.18 14.40
N LYS A 164 5.78 -10.03 14.95
CA LYS A 164 5.82 -9.77 16.40
C LYS A 164 4.93 -10.75 17.17
N LEU A 165 3.75 -11.05 16.64
CA LEU A 165 2.76 -11.92 17.28
C LEU A 165 3.09 -13.40 17.14
N ASN A 166 3.72 -13.80 16.03
CA ASN A 166 3.98 -15.18 15.66
C ASN A 166 4.84 -15.94 16.68
N GLN A 167 4.49 -17.19 16.97
CA GLN A 167 5.19 -18.11 17.88
C GLN A 167 5.24 -17.65 19.34
N HIS A 168 4.23 -16.92 19.79
CA HIS A 168 4.09 -16.52 21.18
C HIS A 168 2.73 -16.94 21.77
N PHE A 169 2.66 -16.96 23.10
CA PHE A 169 1.41 -16.93 23.84
C PHE A 169 0.90 -15.48 23.92
N LEU A 170 -0.32 -15.23 23.44
CA LEU A 170 -0.93 -13.90 23.46
C LEU A 170 -1.49 -13.62 24.86
N LEU A 171 -0.81 -12.78 25.63
CA LEU A 171 -1.15 -12.49 27.02
C LEU A 171 -1.85 -11.12 27.14
N PRO A 172 -3.18 -11.08 27.41
CA PRO A 172 -3.93 -9.83 27.55
C PRO A 172 -3.68 -9.17 28.92
N MET A 173 -2.73 -8.22 28.95
CA MET A 173 -2.22 -7.58 30.17
C MET A 173 -3.25 -6.71 30.90
N LYS A 174 -4.40 -6.43 30.29
CA LYS A 174 -5.47 -5.60 30.87
C LYS A 174 -6.70 -6.40 31.24
N SER A 175 -6.60 -7.73 31.24
CA SER A 175 -7.70 -8.59 31.64
C SER A 175 -8.15 -8.28 33.06
N ASP A 176 -9.46 -8.20 33.27
CA ASP A 176 -10.12 -7.98 34.57
C ASP A 176 -10.41 -9.29 35.33
N VAL A 177 -10.00 -10.43 34.75
CA VAL A 177 -10.19 -11.79 35.27
C VAL A 177 -8.91 -12.61 35.39
N LEU A 178 -7.78 -12.06 34.93
CA LEU A 178 -6.47 -12.70 35.07
C LEU A 178 -5.62 -11.94 36.08
N THR A 179 -5.05 -12.66 37.04
CA THR A 179 -3.97 -12.15 37.86
C THR A 179 -2.66 -12.51 37.17
N ILE A 180 -1.98 -11.51 36.62
CA ILE A 180 -0.74 -11.67 35.86
C ILE A 180 0.41 -11.09 36.67
N THR A 181 1.46 -11.88 36.91
CA THR A 181 2.65 -11.46 37.66
C THR A 181 3.92 -11.84 36.92
N GLU A 182 4.85 -10.90 36.78
CA GLU A 182 6.20 -11.21 36.32
C GLU A 182 7.03 -11.75 37.50
N LYS A 183 7.62 -12.93 37.33
CA LYS A 183 8.43 -13.58 38.36
C LYS A 183 9.69 -14.20 37.76
N GLY A 184 10.81 -13.52 37.97
CA GLY A 184 12.08 -13.92 37.38
C GLY A 184 12.00 -13.89 35.85
N ALA A 185 12.24 -15.04 35.22
CA ALA A 185 12.19 -15.18 33.77
C ALA A 185 10.82 -15.56 33.21
N ASN A 186 9.77 -15.65 34.05
CA ASN A 186 8.45 -16.15 33.66
C ASN A 186 7.34 -15.13 33.88
N MET A 187 6.27 -15.27 33.09
CA MET A 187 4.96 -14.70 33.34
C MET A 187 4.09 -15.76 34.03
N GLU A 188 3.65 -15.51 35.26
CA GLU A 188 2.69 -16.33 35.99
C GLU A 188 1.27 -15.77 35.78
N VAL A 189 0.32 -16.64 35.48
CA VAL A 189 -1.09 -16.29 35.24
C VAL A 189 -1.99 -17.15 36.11
N ILE A 190 -2.84 -16.52 36.90
CA ILE A 190 -3.89 -17.18 37.70
C ILE A 190 -5.26 -16.72 37.20
N THR A 191 -6.15 -17.68 36.94
CA THR A 191 -7.53 -17.46 36.46
C THR A 191 -8.53 -17.49 37.63
N GLU A 192 -9.76 -17.01 37.42
CA GLU A 192 -10.81 -16.97 38.46
C GLU A 192 -11.15 -18.35 39.05
N ASP A 193 -11.03 -19.43 38.26
CA ASP A 193 -11.22 -20.83 38.69
C ASP A 193 -10.01 -21.41 39.44
N GLY A 194 -8.96 -20.61 39.70
CA GLY A 194 -7.75 -20.99 40.43
C GLY A 194 -6.74 -21.80 39.62
N CYS A 195 -6.95 -21.99 38.31
CA CYS A 195 -5.93 -22.59 37.46
C CYS A 195 -4.69 -21.68 37.37
N PHE A 196 -3.52 -22.32 37.25
CA PHE A 196 -2.22 -21.65 37.25
C PHE A 196 -1.44 -22.02 35.99
N PHE A 197 -0.90 -21.00 35.33
CA PHE A 197 -0.01 -21.14 34.19
C PHE A 197 1.29 -20.36 34.45
N SER A 198 2.40 -20.89 33.94
CA SER A 198 3.69 -20.20 33.98
C SER A 198 4.40 -20.41 32.65
N PHE A 199 4.69 -19.31 31.96
CA PHE A 199 5.35 -19.31 30.66
C PHE A 199 6.66 -18.52 30.74
N PRO A 200 7.72 -18.88 30.01
CA PRO A 200 8.86 -18.01 29.84
C PRO A 200 8.43 -16.64 29.30
N LYS A 201 8.98 -15.56 29.83
CA LYS A 201 8.66 -14.18 29.39
C LYS A 201 8.97 -13.97 27.92
N SER A 202 10.01 -14.64 27.40
CA SER A 202 10.37 -14.64 25.98
C SER A 202 9.31 -15.23 25.07
N ASP A 203 8.43 -16.09 25.61
CA ASP A 203 7.44 -16.83 24.84
C ASP A 203 6.07 -16.14 24.93
N CYS A 204 5.94 -15.07 25.71
CA CYS A 204 4.72 -14.28 25.85
C CYS A 204 4.78 -13.00 25.02
N CYS A 205 3.77 -12.78 24.19
CA CYS A 205 3.47 -11.46 23.64
C CYS A 205 2.53 -10.74 24.61
N CYS A 206 3.08 -9.86 25.44
CA CYS A 206 2.32 -9.10 26.44
C CYS A 206 1.56 -7.96 25.74
N LEU A 207 0.28 -8.19 25.46
CA LEU A 207 -0.56 -7.28 24.70
C LEU A 207 -1.41 -6.41 25.62
N PRO A 208 -1.59 -5.13 25.32
CA PRO A 208 -2.41 -4.24 26.11
C PRO A 208 -3.90 -4.38 25.73
N LEU A 209 -4.41 -5.60 25.90
CA LEU A 209 -5.77 -6.04 25.60
C LEU A 209 -6.47 -6.53 26.86
N VAL A 210 -7.81 -6.46 26.88
CA VAL A 210 -8.61 -7.08 27.95
C VAL A 210 -8.79 -8.57 27.65
N HIS A 211 -9.08 -8.91 26.41
CA HIS A 211 -9.22 -10.27 25.91
C HIS A 211 -8.33 -10.51 24.69
N SER A 212 -7.88 -11.75 24.49
CA SER A 212 -7.11 -12.18 23.31
C SER A 212 -8.01 -12.59 22.13
N SER A 213 -9.19 -11.97 21.99
CA SER A 213 -10.15 -12.29 20.94
C SER A 213 -9.75 -11.70 19.58
N ALA A 214 -10.25 -12.28 18.49
CA ALA A 214 -10.06 -11.74 17.14
C ALA A 214 -10.47 -10.25 17.01
N GLU A 215 -11.53 -9.79 17.67
CA GLU A 215 -11.98 -8.39 17.65
C GLU A 215 -10.95 -7.45 18.29
N GLU A 216 -10.44 -7.80 19.47
CA GLU A 216 -9.45 -6.98 20.16
C GLU A 216 -8.10 -7.02 19.45
N LEU A 217 -7.72 -8.16 18.86
CA LEU A 217 -6.54 -8.28 18.02
C LEU A 217 -6.66 -7.42 16.76
N ALA A 218 -7.81 -7.39 16.08
CA ALA A 218 -8.03 -6.53 14.93
C ALA A 218 -7.89 -5.05 15.29
N ARG A 219 -8.40 -4.65 16.46
CA ARG A 219 -8.24 -3.30 16.99
C ARG A 219 -6.78 -2.97 17.33
N TYR A 220 -6.07 -3.90 17.98
CA TYR A 220 -4.65 -3.74 18.33
C TYR A 220 -3.79 -3.57 17.09
N ILE A 221 -3.91 -4.48 16.11
CA ILE A 221 -3.14 -4.44 14.87
C ILE A 221 -3.45 -3.16 14.09
N ALA A 222 -4.69 -2.68 14.08
CA ALA A 222 -5.02 -1.39 13.46
C ALA A 222 -4.28 -0.21 14.11
N GLY A 223 -4.15 -0.22 15.45
CA GLY A 223 -3.35 0.75 16.20
C GLY A 223 -1.87 0.70 15.82
N GLU A 224 -1.25 -0.49 15.88
CA GLU A 224 0.17 -0.70 15.56
C GLU A 224 0.50 -0.32 14.11
N LEU A 225 -0.40 -0.60 13.16
CA LEU A 225 -0.21 -0.20 11.76
C LEU A 225 -0.28 1.32 11.59
N ILE A 226 -1.19 2.00 12.28
CA ILE A 226 -1.26 3.47 12.24
C ILE A 226 -0.01 4.08 12.88
N GLU A 227 0.46 3.53 13.99
CA GLU A 227 1.67 4.02 14.67
C GLU A 227 2.92 3.82 13.83
N SER A 228 3.08 2.65 13.22
CA SER A 228 4.23 2.34 12.37
C SER A 228 4.26 3.11 11.05
N ILE A 229 3.09 3.38 10.45
CA ILE A 229 2.98 4.16 9.22
C ILE A 229 3.02 5.67 9.49
N THR A 230 2.54 6.09 10.66
CA THR A 230 2.27 7.48 11.08
C THR A 230 1.03 8.10 10.42
N LYS A 231 0.36 8.99 11.17
CA LYS A 231 -0.88 9.67 10.74
C LYS A 231 -0.61 10.67 9.63
N GLU A 232 0.56 11.30 9.67
CA GLU A 232 1.05 12.27 8.72
C GLU A 232 1.14 11.63 7.34
N VAL A 233 1.76 10.46 7.25
CA VAL A 233 1.86 9.70 6.00
C VAL A 233 0.46 9.26 5.51
N LEU A 234 -0.39 8.73 6.39
CA LEU A 234 -1.76 8.34 6.00
C LEU A 234 -2.55 9.53 5.43
N LYS A 235 -2.38 10.71 6.03
CA LYS A 235 -3.02 11.96 5.57
C LYS A 235 -2.47 12.41 4.22
N GLU A 236 -1.15 12.43 4.06
CA GLU A 236 -0.47 12.80 2.82
C GLU A 236 -0.87 11.89 1.65
N ARG A 237 -1.02 10.59 1.91
CA ARG A 237 -1.49 9.59 0.94
C ARG A 237 -3.00 9.67 0.67
N GLY A 238 -3.73 10.51 1.40
CA GLY A 238 -5.17 10.68 1.24
C GLY A 238 -5.99 9.48 1.70
N ILE A 239 -5.51 8.70 2.69
CA ILE A 239 -6.25 7.58 3.27
C ILE A 239 -7.37 8.14 4.17
N TYR A 240 -8.60 7.68 3.94
CA TYR A 240 -9.76 8.11 4.72
C TYR A 240 -10.54 6.95 5.35
N GLU A 241 -10.18 5.70 5.06
CA GLU A 241 -10.72 4.51 5.70
C GLU A 241 -9.63 3.43 5.73
N LEU A 242 -9.47 2.77 6.88
CA LEU A 242 -8.61 1.61 7.09
C LEU A 242 -9.42 0.55 7.84
N THR A 243 -9.44 -0.67 7.32
CA THR A 243 -10.10 -1.81 7.95
C THR A 243 -9.10 -2.93 8.11
N ILE A 244 -8.95 -3.43 9.33
CA ILE A 244 -8.14 -4.61 9.65
C ILE A 244 -9.08 -5.75 10.00
N GLY A 245 -8.88 -6.89 9.34
CA GLY A 245 -9.55 -8.14 9.66
C GLY A 245 -8.60 -9.13 10.32
N VAL A 246 -9.11 -9.89 11.28
CA VAL A 246 -8.40 -11.01 11.92
C VAL A 246 -9.30 -12.24 11.93
N SER A 247 -8.77 -13.36 11.45
CA SER A 247 -9.44 -14.67 11.43
C SER A 247 -8.67 -15.67 12.27
N GLU A 248 -9.35 -16.33 13.21
CA GLU A 248 -8.86 -17.48 13.98
C GLU A 248 -9.03 -18.81 13.22
N ILE A 249 -10.13 -18.90 12.45
CA ILE A 249 -10.56 -20.07 11.69
C ILE A 249 -11.05 -19.58 10.32
N GLU A 250 -10.88 -20.42 9.29
CA GLU A 250 -11.42 -20.14 7.97
C GLU A 250 -12.95 -19.94 8.01
N GLY A 251 -13.43 -18.86 7.39
CA GLY A 251 -14.85 -18.51 7.35
C GLY A 251 -15.33 -17.65 8.53
N GLN A 252 -14.49 -17.39 9.54
CA GLN A 252 -14.79 -16.48 10.65
C GLN A 252 -13.76 -15.35 10.71
N GLU A 253 -14.23 -14.10 10.65
CA GLU A 253 -13.35 -12.91 10.64
C GLU A 253 -13.96 -11.77 11.45
N ALA A 254 -13.20 -11.23 12.39
CA ALA A 254 -13.52 -10.00 13.09
C ALA A 254 -12.87 -8.80 12.37
N LYS A 255 -13.56 -7.67 12.26
CA LYS A 255 -13.06 -6.48 11.57
C LYS A 255 -13.16 -5.21 12.41
N GLN A 256 -12.05 -4.49 12.49
CA GLN A 256 -12.01 -3.11 12.99
C GLN A 256 -11.89 -2.15 11.80
N SER A 257 -12.83 -1.20 11.67
CA SER A 257 -12.74 -0.12 10.68
C SER A 257 -12.50 1.23 11.35
N LEU A 258 -11.60 2.03 10.78
CA LEU A 258 -11.23 3.36 11.24
C LEU A 258 -11.41 4.34 10.09
N PHE A 259 -12.16 5.42 10.33
CA PHE A 259 -12.48 6.44 9.34
C PHE A 259 -11.63 7.70 9.56
N HIS A 260 -11.50 8.55 8.55
CA HIS A 260 -10.67 9.76 8.53
C HIS A 260 -10.69 10.56 9.85
N SER A 261 -11.87 10.85 10.42
CA SER A 261 -11.94 11.61 11.67
C SER A 261 -11.41 10.87 12.91
N ILE A 262 -11.34 9.53 12.85
CA ILE A 262 -10.86 8.62 13.89
C ILE A 262 -9.39 8.27 13.67
N ILE A 263 -8.95 8.07 12.42
CA ILE A 263 -7.54 7.92 12.05
C ILE A 263 -6.74 9.13 12.58
N HIS A 264 -7.30 10.34 12.45
CA HIS A 264 -6.70 11.56 12.99
C HIS A 264 -6.91 11.77 14.50
N ARG A 265 -7.96 11.20 15.11
CA ARG A 265 -8.30 11.32 16.56
C ARG A 265 -7.76 10.21 17.46
N TYR A 266 -7.14 9.16 16.92
CA TYR A 266 -6.34 8.20 17.70
C TYR A 266 -5.12 8.88 18.40
N THR A 267 -5.08 10.21 18.48
CA THR A 267 -4.00 11.12 18.92
C THR A 267 -4.06 11.48 20.40
N THR A 268 -5.07 11.12 21.17
CA THR A 268 -5.18 11.64 22.56
C THR A 268 -5.66 10.67 23.63
N SER A 269 -5.98 9.42 23.30
CA SER A 269 -6.43 8.45 24.30
C SER A 269 -6.28 7.01 23.81
N ILE A 270 -5.05 6.52 23.89
CA ILE A 270 -4.85 5.17 24.45
C ILE A 270 -4.19 5.36 25.81
N HIS A 271 -4.81 6.22 26.65
CA HIS A 271 -4.85 5.86 28.05
C HIS A 271 -5.77 4.65 28.10
N TYR A 272 -5.08 3.55 28.28
CA TYR A 272 -5.57 2.28 28.71
C TYR A 272 -6.33 2.40 30.04
N ASP A 273 -7.43 3.14 30.07
CA ASP A 273 -8.40 3.07 31.16
C ASP A 273 -9.05 1.67 31.22
#